data_AF-A0AAE1JSY3-F1
#
_entry.id   AF-A0AAE1JSY3-F1
#
_cell.length_a   1.000
_cell.length_b   1.000
_cell.length_c   1.000
_cell.angle_alpha   90.00
_cell.angle_beta   90.00
_cell.angle_gamma   90.00
#
_symmetry.space_group_name_H-M   'P 1'
#
loop_
_entity.id
_entity.type
_entity.pdbx_description
1 polymer ?
#
loop_
_entity_poly.entity_id
_entity_poly.type
_entity_poly.pdbx_seq_one_letter_code
_entity_poly.pdbx_strand_id
1 'polypeptide(L)'
;METKMKSVKLKEIRVKCGFDQEVMVEPRGLVGGLAMWWMNSVDISVLYKSNNIIHTVVESNSLNTPKLMTFIYGPPKEGERRLTWDILRKLAARVDVS
;
A
#
# COMPACT_ATOMS: atom_id res chain seq x y z
N MET A 1 0.24 -6.21 3.44
CA MET A 1 -0.09 -7.63 3.71
C MET A 1 -1.08 -8.12 2.66
N GLU A 2 -0.89 -9.31 2.05
CA GLU A 2 -1.95 -9.89 1.20
C GLU A 2 -3.08 -10.41 2.09
N THR A 3 -4.32 -10.03 1.79
CA THR A 3 -5.48 -10.36 2.60
C THR A 3 -6.52 -11.09 1.77
N LYS A 4 -6.47 -12.43 1.80
CA LYS A 4 -7.50 -13.32 1.23
C LYS A 4 -8.78 -13.35 2.08
N MET A 5 -9.14 -12.23 2.71
CA MET A 5 -10.24 -12.13 3.70
C MET A 5 -11.11 -10.90 3.43
N LYS A 6 -12.40 -11.00 3.78
CA LYS A 6 -13.36 -9.89 3.68
C LYS A 6 -13.01 -8.76 4.65
N SER A 7 -13.29 -7.51 4.25
CA SER A 7 -12.92 -6.26 4.94
C SER A 7 -13.32 -6.22 6.43
N VAL A 8 -14.46 -6.81 6.80
CA VAL A 8 -14.96 -6.80 8.19
C VAL A 8 -14.01 -7.48 9.18
N LYS A 9 -13.49 -8.67 8.85
CA LYS A 9 -12.55 -9.39 9.73
C LYS A 9 -11.21 -8.67 9.85
N LEU A 10 -10.78 -8.01 8.78
CA LEU A 10 -9.53 -7.26 8.76
C LEU A 10 -9.60 -6.03 9.67
N LYS A 11 -10.75 -5.36 9.73
CA LYS A 11 -11.00 -4.26 10.66
C LYS A 11 -10.92 -4.71 12.12
N GLU A 12 -11.47 -5.87 12.46
CA GLU A 12 -11.37 -6.41 13.82
C GLU A 12 -9.92 -6.74 14.21
N ILE A 13 -9.16 -7.37 13.30
CA ILE A 13 -7.75 -7.69 13.53
C ILE A 13 -6.94 -6.40 13.69
N ARG A 14 -7.16 -5.40 12.83
CA ARG A 14 -6.51 -4.09 12.92
C ARG A 14 -6.67 -3.47 14.30
N VAL A 15 -7.91 -3.39 14.80
CA VAL A 15 -8.22 -2.83 16.12
C VAL A 15 -7.53 -3.63 17.22
N LYS A 16 -7.56 -4.97 17.15
CA LYS A 16 -6.86 -5.84 18.13
C LYS A 16 -5.34 -5.66 18.10
N CYS A 17 -4.76 -5.31 16.96
CA CYS A 17 -3.33 -5.03 16.82
C CYS A 17 -2.97 -3.58 17.21
N GLY A 18 -3.95 -2.73 17.57
CA GLY A 18 -3.70 -1.36 18.01
C GLY A 18 -3.38 -0.38 16.87
N PHE A 19 -3.81 -0.66 15.64
CA PHE A 19 -3.68 0.29 14.52
C PHE A 19 -4.94 1.14 14.36
N ASP A 20 -4.74 2.43 14.11
CA ASP A 20 -5.80 3.43 14.03
C ASP A 20 -6.36 3.55 12.61
N GLN A 21 -5.45 3.56 11.63
CA GLN A 21 -5.73 3.88 10.23
C GLN A 21 -5.52 2.67 9.32
N GLU A 22 -6.17 2.71 8.15
CA GLU A 22 -6.04 1.66 7.14
C GLU A 22 -6.17 2.19 5.72
N VAL A 23 -5.51 1.49 4.79
CA VAL A 23 -5.90 1.46 3.39
C VAL A 23 -6.05 0.03 2.95
N MET A 24 -7.17 -0.21 2.29
CA MET A 24 -7.53 -1.49 1.71
C MET A 24 -7.58 -1.37 0.19
N VAL A 25 -7.02 -2.39 -0.48
CA VAL A 25 -7.25 -2.67 -1.89
C VAL A 25 -8.04 -3.96 -1.95
N GLU A 26 -9.23 -3.91 -2.55
CA GLU A 26 -10.10 -5.08 -2.60
C GLU A 26 -9.52 -6.19 -3.47
N PRO A 27 -9.71 -7.46 -3.08
CA PRO A 27 -9.36 -8.59 -3.94
C PRO A 27 -10.23 -8.60 -5.20
N ARG A 28 -9.67 -9.05 -6.33
CA ARG A 28 -10.47 -9.36 -7.53
C ARG A 28 -10.85 -10.85 -7.49
N GLY A 29 -12.06 -11.15 -7.02
CA GLY A 29 -12.52 -12.53 -6.83
C GLY A 29 -11.84 -13.19 -5.62
N LEU A 30 -11.23 -14.36 -5.82
CA LEU A 30 -10.51 -15.12 -4.77
C LEU A 30 -9.02 -14.77 -4.66
N VAL A 31 -8.52 -13.82 -5.47
CA VAL A 31 -7.10 -13.53 -5.61
C VAL A 31 -6.80 -12.11 -5.16
N GLY A 32 -5.74 -11.96 -4.35
CA GLY A 32 -5.21 -10.68 -3.91
C GLY A 32 -5.89 -10.13 -2.66
N GLY A 33 -5.98 -8.80 -2.63
CA GLY A 33 -6.35 -8.00 -1.48
C GLY A 33 -5.10 -7.49 -0.79
N LEU A 34 -4.97 -6.16 -0.64
CA LEU A 34 -3.86 -5.56 0.12
C LEU A 34 -4.42 -4.77 1.29
N ALA A 35 -3.86 -5.01 2.46
CA ALA A 35 -4.04 -4.17 3.64
C ALA A 35 -2.72 -3.51 4.02
N MET A 36 -2.80 -2.22 4.33
CA MET A 36 -1.78 -1.48 5.05
C MET A 36 -2.44 -0.76 6.21
N TRP A 37 -1.87 -0.90 7.40
CA TRP A 37 -2.35 -0.33 8.65
C TRP A 37 -1.24 0.48 9.31
N TRP A 38 -1.60 1.56 9.99
CA TRP A 38 -0.65 2.40 10.72
C TRP A 38 -1.32 3.10 11.90
N MET A 39 -0.50 3.64 12.79
CA MET A 39 -0.93 4.41 13.95
C MET A 39 -1.07 5.89 13.60
N ASN A 40 -1.89 6.64 14.33
CA ASN A 40 -2.07 8.09 14.14
C ASN A 40 -0.77 8.90 14.36
N SER A 41 0.27 8.30 14.95
CA SER A 41 1.60 8.90 15.09
C SER A 41 2.36 8.99 13.76
N VAL A 42 1.86 8.36 12.70
CA VAL A 42 2.40 8.41 11.35
C VAL A 42 1.32 8.93 10.43
N ASP A 43 1.61 10.00 9.68
CA ASP A 43 0.73 10.48 8.63
C ASP A 43 1.12 9.81 7.31
N ILE A 44 0.13 9.25 6.62
CA ILE A 44 0.34 8.53 5.37
C ILE A 44 -0.70 8.98 4.36
N SER A 45 -0.20 9.62 3.29
CA SER A 45 -1.00 10.01 2.12
C SER A 45 -0.81 9.02 0.99
N VAL A 46 -1.88 8.37 0.54
CA VAL A 46 -1.85 7.43 -0.58
C VAL A 46 -1.90 8.19 -1.90
N LEU A 47 -0.79 8.18 -2.65
CA LEU A 47 -0.69 8.83 -3.96
C LEU A 47 -1.22 7.94 -5.09
N TYR A 48 -1.02 6.62 -4.99
CA TYR A 48 -1.49 5.67 -5.98
C TYR A 48 -1.73 4.30 -5.35
N LYS A 49 -2.78 3.59 -5.78
CA LYS A 49 -3.00 2.21 -5.37
C LYS A 49 -3.54 1.35 -6.52
N SER A 50 -3.08 0.11 -6.57
CA SER A 50 -3.55 -0.96 -7.43
C SER A 50 -3.52 -2.28 -6.67
N ASN A 51 -3.96 -3.37 -7.30
CA ASN A 51 -3.97 -4.71 -6.68
C ASN A 51 -2.60 -5.18 -6.17
N ASN A 52 -1.51 -4.59 -6.66
CA ASN A 52 -0.14 -5.02 -6.39
C ASN A 52 0.74 -3.89 -5.86
N ILE A 53 0.27 -2.65 -5.85
CA ILE A 53 1.07 -1.48 -5.48
C ILE A 53 0.25 -0.57 -4.56
N ILE A 54 0.86 -0.14 -3.47
CA ILE A 54 0.41 1.02 -2.69
C ILE A 54 1.60 1.98 -2.65
N HIS A 55 1.45 3.15 -3.24
CA HIS A 55 2.45 4.20 -3.29
C HIS A 55 1.99 5.39 -2.46
N THR A 56 2.83 5.83 -1.54
CA THR A 56 2.46 6.72 -0.44
C THR A 56 3.55 7.74 -0.17
N VAL A 57 3.15 8.89 0.37
CA VAL A 57 4.03 9.79 1.12
C VAL A 57 3.81 9.53 2.59
N VAL A 58 4.90 9.37 3.33
CA VAL A 58 4.91 9.11 4.77
C VAL A 58 5.57 10.29 5.47
N GLU A 59 4.87 10.83 6.45
CA GLU A 59 5.30 11.92 7.30
C GLU A 59 5.19 11.48 8.77
N SER A 60 6.16 11.87 9.59
CA SER A 60 6.10 11.62 11.02
C SER A 60 7.00 12.61 11.75
N ASN A 61 6.75 12.81 13.04
CA ASN A 61 7.60 13.66 13.88
C ASN A 61 9.06 13.17 13.98
N SER A 62 9.31 11.89 13.65
CA SER A 62 10.65 11.30 13.62
C SER A 62 11.35 11.44 12.26
N LEU A 63 10.65 11.87 11.22
CA LEU A 63 11.19 12.08 9.88
C LEU A 63 11.44 13.58 9.65
N ASN A 64 12.68 13.94 9.32
CA ASN A 64 13.02 15.34 9.01
C ASN A 64 12.35 15.86 7.73
N THR A 65 12.02 14.96 6.80
CA THR A 65 11.31 15.29 5.55
C THR A 65 10.36 14.16 5.16
N PRO A 66 9.24 14.48 4.47
CA PRO A 66 8.34 13.48 3.91
C PRO A 66 9.09 12.46 3.05
N LYS A 67 8.74 11.17 3.19
CA LYS A 67 9.38 10.07 2.45
C LYS A 67 8.37 9.38 1.54
N LEU A 68 8.78 9.13 0.31
CA LEU A 68 8.02 8.26 -0.59
C LEU A 68 8.28 6.80 -0.23
N MET A 69 7.20 6.06 0.01
CA MET A 69 7.23 4.62 0.23
C MET A 69 6.35 3.93 -0.80
N THR A 70 6.85 2.84 -1.38
CA THR A 70 6.10 2.01 -2.32
C THR A 70 6.07 0.58 -1.82
N PHE A 71 4.88 0.13 -1.46
CA PHE A 71 4.61 -1.24 -1.04
C PHE A 71 4.19 -2.04 -2.26
N ILE A 72 4.90 -3.12 -2.55
CA ILE A 72 4.66 -3.96 -3.72
C ILE A 72 4.32 -5.36 -3.25
N TYR A 73 3.30 -5.94 -3.86
CA TYR A 73 2.96 -7.35 -3.74
C TYR A 73 3.12 -8.04 -5.09
N GLY A 74 4.05 -8.99 -5.17
CA GLY A 74 4.39 -9.66 -6.43
C GLY A 74 3.17 -10.32 -7.06
N PRO A 75 2.76 -9.94 -8.28
CA PRO A 75 1.65 -10.61 -8.95
C PRO A 75 2.04 -12.06 -9.30
N PRO A 76 1.12 -13.02 -9.18
CA PRO A 76 1.43 -14.45 -9.36
C PRO A 76 1.70 -14.83 -10.82
N LYS A 77 1.31 -13.98 -11.80
CA LYS A 77 1.46 -14.24 -13.23
C LYS A 77 2.54 -13.35 -13.85
N GLU A 78 3.35 -13.93 -14.73
CA GLU A 78 4.46 -13.22 -15.36
C GLU A 78 4.04 -11.99 -16.19
N GLY A 79 2.91 -12.06 -16.89
CA GLY A 79 2.36 -10.92 -17.64
C GLY A 79 1.97 -9.73 -16.75
N GLU A 80 1.40 -10.01 -15.57
CA GLU A 80 1.03 -8.98 -14.60
C GLU A 80 2.25 -8.38 -13.90
N ARG A 81 3.35 -9.15 -13.77
CA ARG A 81 4.63 -8.67 -13.25
C ARG A 81 5.22 -7.57 -14.12
N ARG A 82 5.20 -7.74 -15.45
CA ARG A 82 5.69 -6.70 -16.38
C ARG A 82 4.90 -5.40 -16.24
N LEU A 83 3.57 -5.48 -16.17
CA LEU A 83 2.70 -4.32 -15.97
C LEU A 83 3.00 -3.60 -14.65
N THR A 84 3.21 -4.36 -13.57
CA THR A 84 3.59 -3.81 -12.26
C THR A 84 4.91 -3.03 -12.34
N TRP A 85 5.92 -3.59 -13.01
CA TRP A 85 7.19 -2.89 -13.23
C TRP A 85 7.06 -1.64 -14.08
N ASP A 86 6.25 -1.65 -15.14
CA ASP A 86 6.02 -0.48 -15.98
C ASP A 86 5.32 0.65 -15.20
N ILE A 87 4.40 0.32 -14.30
CA ILE A 87 3.80 1.30 -13.37
C ILE A 87 4.87 1.86 -12.43
N LEU A 88 5.73 1.02 -11.85
CA LEU A 88 6.80 1.47 -10.96
C LEU A 88 7.77 2.44 -11.65
N ARG A 89 8.14 2.18 -12.90
CA ARG A 89 8.97 3.11 -13.68
C ARG A 89 8.28 4.46 -13.87
N LYS A 90 6.97 4.46 -14.15
CA LYS A 90 6.17 5.71 -14.26
C LYS A 90 6.08 6.46 -12.94
N LEU A 91 5.96 5.75 -11.81
CA LEU A 91 5.96 6.37 -10.48
C LEU A 91 7.33 6.97 -10.17
N ALA A 92 8.41 6.23 -10.44
CA ALA A 92 9.78 6.72 -10.24
C ALA A 92 10.08 7.98 -11.07
N ALA A 93 9.60 8.04 -12.32
CA ALA A 93 9.75 9.21 -13.18
C ALA A 93 8.98 10.46 -12.71
N ARG A 94 8.04 10.31 -11.78
CA ARG A 94 7.26 11.43 -11.19
C ARG A 94 7.86 11.96 -9.89
N VAL A 95 8.89 11.29 -9.37
CA VAL A 95 9.63 11.79 -8.21
C VAL A 95 10.58 12.85 -8.74
N ASP A 96 10.17 14.11 -8.60
CA ASP A 96 11.04 15.23 -8.91
C ASP A 96 12.22 15.18 -7.95
N VAL A 97 13.42 14.90 -8.48
CA VAL A 97 14.67 14.97 -7.75
C VAL A 97 15.18 16.40 -7.91
N SER A 98 14.49 17.35 -7.26
CA SER A 98 14.90 18.75 -7.17
C SER A 98 15.79 18.96 -5.95
#